data_AF-A0A972JH46-F1
#
_entry.id   AF-A0A972JH46-F1
#
_cell.length_a   1.000
_cell.length_b   1.000
_cell.length_c   1.000
_cell.angle_alpha   90.00
_cell.angle_beta   90.00
_cell.angle_gamma   90.00
#
_symmetry.space_group_name_H-M   'P 1'
#
loop_
_entity.id
_entity.type
_entity.pdbx_description
1 polymer ?
#
loop_
_entity_poly.entity_id
_entity_poly.type
_entity_poly.pdbx_seq_one_letter_code
_entity_poly.pdbx_strand_id
1 'polypeptide(L)'
;MTLYSILNMMFVIGAFGVHKASRKVADSSEKRKQWIKFLTYLVLVFGQVFLISKSAYAWFVVVVIFGGFYELINIRKSIKTFVVALFLYGIFAFGYWTFFSLTAIEWQQFLFVIVITFDGYSQISGQLFGRTKVFPKTSPNKTLEGMVGGCASVIVTSIILSQMLQIELRQALVSGLLIGLFSIAGDFLASFYKRQSGVKDFGKTIPGHGGILDRFDSLIVAASALYLMRLTPWSDAESWNCIAYILVFLLLFFVAEIGYRTFKVKAEITRKFVHIFSGLTCLTFPFFLDSWISVLGLCFSFIFLLIVSKKYNLLPSINAIDRKSSGSILFPVSIFGCFLLFYKNQDYLEFYLPVLILAICDPLAALAGKRWSYGKYKIGNDFKTIVGSAAFLASCFAVLMLSVCFPDGNFSIDAITKCVAIAIVATLVEAFSKNGYDNVSIPLSVIAVMQLFG
;
A
#
# COMPACT_ATOMS: atom_id res chain seq x y z
N MET A 1 -32.96 -5.94 6.82
CA MET A 1 -32.34 -4.91 7.70
C MET A 1 -32.16 -3.65 6.89
N THR A 2 -32.50 -2.45 7.39
CA THR A 2 -32.32 -1.19 6.62
C THR A 2 -30.94 -0.59 6.92
N LEU A 3 -30.42 0.25 6.01
CA LEU A 3 -29.14 0.95 6.20
C LEU A 3 -29.08 1.73 7.52
N TYR A 4 -30.19 2.38 7.89
CA TYR A 4 -30.31 3.10 9.16
C TYR A 4 -30.21 2.17 10.39
N SER A 5 -30.72 0.95 10.32
CA SER A 5 -30.57 -0.03 11.41
C SER A 5 -29.11 -0.40 11.65
N ILE A 6 -28.32 -0.57 10.58
CA ILE A 6 -26.88 -0.82 10.68
C ILE A 6 -26.18 0.38 11.30
N LEU A 7 -26.43 1.58 10.79
CA LEU A 7 -25.82 2.78 11.33
C LEU A 7 -26.11 2.94 12.82
N ASN A 8 -27.35 2.73 13.24
CA ASN A 8 -27.71 2.73 14.66
C ASN A 8 -26.90 1.72 15.46
N MET A 9 -26.79 0.46 15.00
CA MET A 9 -25.96 -0.55 15.68
C MET A 9 -24.49 -0.14 15.77
N MET A 10 -23.93 0.41 14.70
CA MET A 10 -22.54 0.88 14.66
C MET A 10 -22.30 2.06 15.61
N PHE A 11 -23.23 3.02 15.68
CA PHE A 11 -23.15 4.12 16.63
C PHE A 11 -23.35 3.66 18.07
N VAL A 12 -24.19 2.65 18.33
CA VAL A 12 -24.30 2.05 19.67
C VAL A 12 -22.96 1.43 20.09
N ILE A 13 -22.35 0.61 19.22
CA ILE A 13 -21.00 0.05 19.47
C ILE A 13 -19.98 1.17 19.66
N GLY A 14 -20.06 2.21 18.83
CA GLY A 14 -19.21 3.40 18.92
C GLY A 14 -19.34 4.14 20.25
N ALA A 15 -20.56 4.29 20.77
CA ALA A 15 -20.86 4.93 22.04
C ALA A 15 -20.24 4.14 23.21
N PHE A 16 -20.30 2.80 23.19
CA PHE A 16 -19.60 1.96 24.17
C PHE A 16 -18.08 2.16 24.09
N GLY A 17 -17.52 2.22 22.88
CA GLY A 17 -16.11 2.50 22.65
C GLY A 17 -15.68 3.86 23.22
N VAL A 18 -16.42 4.92 22.91
CA VAL A 18 -16.19 6.27 23.43
C VAL A 18 -16.33 6.29 24.95
N HIS A 19 -17.37 5.69 25.53
CA HIS A 19 -17.54 5.61 26.98
C HIS A 19 -16.31 4.97 27.66
N LYS A 20 -15.83 3.84 27.13
CA LYS A 20 -14.65 3.14 27.66
C LYS A 20 -13.37 3.97 27.50
N ALA A 21 -13.21 4.68 26.40
CA ALA A 21 -12.09 5.59 26.18
C ALA A 21 -12.14 6.81 27.13
N SER A 22 -13.31 7.41 27.31
CA SER A 22 -13.53 8.56 28.20
C SER A 22 -13.27 8.24 29.67
N ARG A 23 -13.48 6.98 30.12
CA ARG A 23 -13.14 6.57 31.50
C ARG A 23 -11.66 6.71 31.83
N LYS A 24 -10.77 6.64 30.83
CA LYS A 24 -9.31 6.81 31.02
C LYS A 24 -8.88 8.28 31.12
N VAL A 25 -9.79 9.22 30.84
CA VAL A 25 -9.50 10.66 30.88
C VAL A 25 -9.82 11.18 32.28
N ALA A 26 -8.88 11.88 32.92
CA ALA A 26 -9.13 12.46 34.24
C ALA A 26 -10.01 13.73 34.15
N ASP A 27 -9.73 14.60 33.17
CA ASP A 27 -10.42 15.87 32.99
C ASP A 27 -11.84 15.74 32.44
N SER A 28 -12.82 16.24 33.20
CA SER A 28 -14.24 16.31 32.82
C SER A 28 -14.49 17.17 31.57
N SER A 29 -13.67 18.20 31.33
CA SER A 29 -13.79 19.07 30.15
C SER A 29 -13.46 18.31 28.86
N GLU A 30 -12.40 17.49 28.88
CA GLU A 30 -12.00 16.65 27.76
C GLU A 30 -13.00 15.50 27.51
N LYS A 31 -13.59 14.91 28.57
CA LYS A 31 -14.71 13.96 28.41
C LYS A 31 -15.88 14.60 27.67
N ARG A 32 -16.27 15.82 28.07
CA ARG A 32 -17.35 16.55 27.40
C ARG A 32 -17.03 16.80 25.93
N LYS A 33 -15.79 17.18 25.59
CA LYS A 33 -15.36 17.36 24.19
C LYS A 33 -15.47 16.06 23.38
N GLN A 34 -15.12 14.90 23.95
CA GLN A 34 -15.25 13.61 23.26
C GLN A 34 -16.72 13.28 22.93
N TRP A 35 -17.64 13.51 23.86
CA TRP A 35 -19.07 13.30 23.63
C TRP A 35 -19.68 14.30 22.65
N ILE A 36 -19.27 15.58 22.71
CA ILE A 36 -19.68 16.58 21.70
C ILE A 36 -19.25 16.12 20.31
N LYS A 37 -17.99 15.67 20.16
CA LYS A 37 -17.52 15.11 18.88
C LYS A 37 -18.35 13.91 18.44
N PHE A 38 -18.61 12.96 19.33
CA PHE A 38 -19.43 11.80 18.98
C PHE A 38 -20.84 12.18 18.51
N LEU A 39 -21.51 13.10 19.22
CA LEU A 39 -22.86 13.54 18.88
C LEU A 39 -22.90 14.36 17.59
N THR A 40 -21.95 15.28 17.40
CA THR A 40 -21.82 16.04 16.13
C THR A 40 -21.60 15.09 14.96
N TYR A 41 -20.76 14.06 15.14
CA TYR A 41 -20.52 13.06 14.10
C TYR A 41 -21.77 12.24 13.78
N LEU A 42 -22.55 11.84 14.78
CA LEU A 42 -23.84 11.17 14.59
C LEU A 42 -24.78 12.00 13.72
N VAL A 43 -25.00 13.28 14.07
CA VAL A 43 -25.89 14.16 13.31
C VAL A 43 -25.42 14.32 11.86
N LEU A 44 -24.12 14.53 11.66
CA LEU A 44 -23.54 14.66 10.31
C LEU A 44 -23.71 13.39 9.48
N VAL A 45 -23.53 12.21 10.07
CA VAL A 45 -23.64 10.94 9.34
C VAL A 45 -25.08 10.66 8.93
N PHE A 46 -26.03 10.80 9.85
CA PHE A 46 -27.46 10.57 9.53
C PHE A 46 -27.99 11.60 8.53
N GLY A 47 -27.60 12.87 8.66
CA GLY A 47 -27.97 13.92 7.69
C GLY A 47 -27.46 13.61 6.29
N GLN A 48 -26.22 13.13 6.15
CA GLN A 48 -25.64 12.78 4.86
C GLN A 48 -26.28 11.55 4.23
N VAL A 49 -26.55 10.49 5.02
CA VAL A 49 -27.26 9.30 4.52
C VAL A 49 -28.67 9.64 4.07
N PHE A 50 -29.34 10.56 4.77
CA PHE A 50 -30.63 11.10 4.34
C PHE A 50 -30.52 11.81 2.98
N LEU A 51 -29.53 12.69 2.82
CA LEU A 51 -29.29 13.39 1.54
C LEU A 51 -28.96 12.43 0.39
N ILE A 52 -28.14 11.40 0.63
CA ILE A 52 -27.84 10.35 -0.36
C ILE A 52 -29.11 9.61 -0.74
N SER A 53 -29.91 9.18 0.25
CA SER A 53 -31.18 8.49 0.02
C SER A 53 -32.22 9.33 -0.74
N LYS A 54 -32.08 10.65 -0.75
CA LYS A 54 -32.95 11.59 -1.47
C LYS A 54 -32.34 12.10 -2.78
N SER A 55 -31.20 11.55 -3.22
CA SER A 55 -30.45 12.04 -4.40
C SER A 55 -30.09 13.53 -4.33
N ALA A 56 -30.05 14.10 -3.13
CA ALA A 56 -29.76 15.51 -2.90
C ALA A 56 -28.29 15.76 -2.51
N TYR A 57 -27.52 14.68 -2.30
CA TYR A 57 -26.14 14.77 -1.81
C TYR A 57 -25.20 15.52 -2.77
N ALA A 58 -25.43 15.49 -4.08
CA ALA A 58 -24.62 16.23 -5.04
C ALA A 58 -24.60 17.75 -4.77
N TRP A 59 -25.70 18.33 -4.27
CA TRP A 59 -25.72 19.74 -3.85
C TRP A 59 -24.89 19.99 -2.60
N PHE A 60 -24.89 19.05 -1.66
CA PHE A 60 -24.04 19.11 -0.48
C PHE A 60 -22.55 18.99 -0.84
N VAL A 61 -22.22 18.15 -1.82
CA VAL A 61 -20.86 18.03 -2.38
C VAL A 61 -20.34 19.38 -2.87
N VAL A 62 -21.17 20.15 -3.59
CA VAL A 62 -20.79 21.49 -4.06
C VAL A 62 -20.41 22.41 -2.88
N VAL A 63 -21.18 22.38 -1.79
CA VAL A 63 -20.89 23.15 -0.57
C VAL A 63 -19.55 22.72 0.04
N VAL A 64 -19.29 21.40 0.13
CA VAL A 64 -18.02 20.85 0.64
C VAL A 64 -16.84 21.30 -0.22
N ILE A 65 -16.99 21.29 -1.55
CA ILE A 65 -15.94 21.67 -2.50
C ILE A 65 -15.57 23.15 -2.34
N PHE A 66 -16.55 24.05 -2.37
CA PHE A 66 -16.29 25.48 -2.20
C PHE A 66 -15.76 25.81 -0.80
N GLY A 67 -16.29 25.16 0.24
CA GLY A 67 -15.78 25.26 1.59
C GLY A 67 -14.31 24.84 1.70
N GLY A 68 -13.91 23.77 1.01
CA GLY A 68 -12.53 23.33 0.99
C GLY A 68 -11.59 24.23 0.22
N PHE A 69 -12.00 24.77 -0.93
CA PHE A 69 -11.22 25.79 -1.62
C PHE A 69 -10.99 27.03 -0.73
N TYR A 70 -12.03 27.51 -0.06
CA TYR A 70 -11.94 28.62 0.89
C TYR A 70 -10.95 28.32 2.03
N GLU A 71 -11.04 27.15 2.64
CA GLU A 71 -10.14 26.74 3.72
C GLU A 71 -8.68 26.62 3.25
N LEU A 72 -8.42 26.06 2.07
CA LEU A 72 -7.06 25.98 1.49
C LEU A 72 -6.44 27.35 1.24
N ILE A 73 -7.24 28.28 0.73
CA ILE A 73 -6.83 29.67 0.48
C ILE A 73 -6.47 30.35 1.80
N ASN A 74 -7.27 30.15 2.86
CA ASN A 74 -7.06 30.83 4.13
C ASN A 74 -5.84 30.35 4.90
N ILE A 75 -5.48 29.08 4.80
CA ILE A 75 -4.31 28.54 5.50
C ILE A 75 -3.04 28.56 4.64
N ARG A 76 -3.04 29.23 3.47
CA ARG A 76 -1.90 29.26 2.57
C ARG A 76 -0.70 29.96 3.21
N LYS A 77 0.49 29.36 3.09
CA LYS A 77 1.75 29.93 3.59
C LYS A 77 2.83 30.06 2.51
N SER A 78 3.02 29.00 1.72
CA SER A 78 3.96 28.99 0.59
C SER A 78 3.19 28.84 -0.72
N ILE A 79 3.52 29.68 -1.71
CA ILE A 79 2.86 29.64 -3.02
C ILE A 79 3.05 28.28 -3.71
N LYS A 80 4.25 27.68 -3.60
CA LYS A 80 4.55 26.38 -4.23
C LYS A 80 3.69 25.26 -3.63
N THR A 81 3.61 25.18 -2.30
CA THR A 81 2.81 24.15 -1.63
C THR A 81 1.32 24.39 -1.82
N PHE A 82 0.89 25.66 -1.85
CA PHE A 82 -0.49 26.03 -2.10
C PHE A 82 -0.94 25.66 -3.52
N VAL A 83 -0.17 25.97 -4.57
CA VAL A 83 -0.50 25.62 -5.95
C VAL A 83 -0.62 24.11 -6.12
N VAL A 84 0.31 23.34 -5.54
CA VAL A 84 0.24 21.86 -5.56
C VAL A 84 -1.00 21.36 -4.83
N ALA A 85 -1.30 21.90 -3.63
CA ALA A 85 -2.48 21.50 -2.88
C ALA A 85 -3.79 21.86 -3.60
N LEU A 86 -3.85 23.04 -4.22
CA LEU A 86 -5.01 23.49 -4.99
C LEU A 86 -5.26 22.59 -6.20
N PHE A 87 -4.20 22.25 -6.94
CA PHE A 87 -4.28 21.35 -8.08
C PHE A 87 -4.74 19.94 -7.68
N LEU A 88 -4.10 19.35 -6.65
CA LEU A 88 -4.49 18.03 -6.14
C LEU A 88 -5.93 18.02 -5.61
N TYR A 89 -6.30 19.05 -4.84
CA TYR A 89 -7.66 19.18 -4.33
C TYR A 89 -8.67 19.33 -5.46
N GLY A 90 -8.38 20.12 -6.50
CA GLY A 90 -9.25 20.26 -7.67
C GLY A 90 -9.51 18.94 -8.39
N ILE A 91 -8.48 18.12 -8.58
CA ILE A 91 -8.63 16.77 -9.19
C ILE A 91 -9.56 15.90 -8.34
N PHE A 92 -9.29 15.80 -7.03
CA PHE A 92 -10.11 14.95 -6.16
C PHE A 92 -11.52 15.51 -5.95
N ALA A 93 -11.69 16.83 -5.89
CA ALA A 93 -12.99 17.50 -5.81
C ALA A 93 -13.83 17.22 -7.06
N PHE A 94 -13.22 17.26 -8.24
CA PHE A 94 -13.90 16.87 -9.48
C PHE A 94 -14.36 15.41 -9.42
N GLY A 95 -13.47 14.49 -9.04
CA GLY A 95 -13.83 13.07 -8.89
C GLY A 95 -14.89 12.81 -7.81
N TYR A 96 -14.88 13.55 -6.71
CA TYR A 96 -15.89 13.49 -5.65
C TYR A 96 -17.26 13.97 -6.17
N TRP A 97 -17.31 15.08 -6.90
CA TRP A 97 -18.53 15.57 -7.53
C TRP A 97 -19.08 14.58 -8.56
N THR A 98 -18.25 14.12 -9.50
CA THR A 98 -18.68 13.17 -10.53
C THR A 98 -19.18 11.86 -9.91
N PHE A 99 -18.53 11.35 -8.85
CA PHE A 99 -18.99 10.15 -8.15
C PHE A 99 -20.42 10.30 -7.63
N PHE A 100 -20.70 11.36 -6.85
CA PHE A 100 -22.00 11.57 -6.23
C PHE A 100 -23.06 12.13 -7.20
N SER A 101 -22.67 12.58 -8.39
CA SER A 101 -23.59 13.00 -9.44
C SER A 101 -23.98 11.88 -10.42
N LEU A 102 -23.07 10.94 -10.71
CA LEU A 102 -23.24 9.99 -11.81
C LEU A 102 -23.33 8.52 -11.36
N THR A 103 -22.96 8.20 -10.12
CA THR A 103 -22.97 6.81 -9.63
C THR A 103 -24.30 6.48 -8.96
N ALA A 104 -24.75 5.22 -9.08
CA ALA A 104 -25.98 4.75 -8.44
C ALA A 104 -25.96 4.93 -6.92
N ILE A 105 -27.15 5.14 -6.33
CA ILE A 105 -27.34 5.49 -4.91
C ILE A 105 -26.74 4.42 -3.99
N GLU A 106 -26.84 3.14 -4.38
CA GLU A 106 -26.29 2.00 -3.65
C GLU A 106 -24.78 2.15 -3.47
N TRP A 107 -24.07 2.54 -4.52
CA TRP A 107 -22.61 2.75 -4.45
C TRP A 107 -22.24 4.00 -3.66
N GLN A 108 -23.08 5.05 -3.70
CA GLN A 108 -22.90 6.23 -2.85
C GLN A 108 -23.05 5.88 -1.37
N GLN A 109 -24.07 5.09 -1.02
CA GLN A 109 -24.29 4.58 0.33
C GLN A 109 -23.14 3.65 0.75
N PHE A 110 -22.73 2.73 -0.13
CA PHE A 110 -21.62 1.82 0.11
C PHE A 110 -20.34 2.58 0.47
N LEU A 111 -19.92 3.52 -0.40
CA LEU A 111 -18.72 4.32 -0.18
C LEU A 111 -18.81 5.11 1.12
N PHE A 112 -19.92 5.81 1.33
CA PHE A 112 -20.09 6.65 2.51
C PHE A 112 -20.01 5.83 3.81
N VAL A 113 -20.71 4.69 3.87
CA VAL A 113 -20.70 3.83 5.06
C VAL A 113 -19.34 3.21 5.30
N ILE A 114 -18.61 2.79 4.27
CA ILE A 114 -17.25 2.25 4.43
C ILE A 114 -16.29 3.31 4.99
N VAL A 115 -16.29 4.55 4.47
CA VAL A 115 -15.40 5.63 4.97
C VAL A 115 -15.67 5.92 6.44
N ILE A 116 -16.93 6.14 6.84
CA ILE A 116 -17.26 6.49 8.23
C ILE A 116 -16.93 5.34 9.20
N THR A 117 -17.03 4.10 8.72
CA THR A 117 -16.72 2.88 9.47
C THR A 117 -15.22 2.77 9.66
N PHE A 118 -14.45 2.97 8.60
CA PHE A 118 -13.01 2.96 8.68
C PHE A 118 -12.52 4.02 9.68
N ASP A 119 -12.95 5.27 9.54
CA ASP A 119 -12.52 6.37 10.40
C ASP A 119 -12.94 6.18 11.87
N GLY A 120 -14.22 5.83 12.11
CA GLY A 120 -14.76 5.64 13.45
C GLY A 120 -14.09 4.48 14.20
N TYR A 121 -14.00 3.30 13.57
CA TYR A 121 -13.41 2.14 14.21
C TYR A 121 -11.89 2.21 14.26
N SER A 122 -11.23 2.92 13.33
CA SER A 122 -9.80 3.20 13.44
C SER A 122 -9.48 4.09 14.63
N GLN A 123 -10.30 5.11 14.88
CA GLN A 123 -10.15 5.96 16.06
C GLN A 123 -10.39 5.19 17.36
N ILE A 124 -11.48 4.42 17.45
CA ILE A 124 -11.84 3.67 18.67
C ILE A 124 -10.77 2.63 18.99
N SER A 125 -10.39 1.80 18.02
CA SER A 125 -9.35 0.79 18.22
C SER A 125 -8.00 1.41 18.56
N GLY A 126 -7.64 2.53 17.93
CA GLY A 126 -6.43 3.29 18.25
C GLY A 126 -6.44 3.88 19.67
N GLN A 127 -7.58 4.35 20.17
CA GLN A 127 -7.69 4.87 21.54
C GLN A 127 -7.69 3.75 22.60
N LEU A 128 -8.25 2.58 22.27
CA LEU A 128 -8.33 1.47 23.20
C LEU A 128 -7.03 0.67 23.30
N PHE A 129 -6.39 0.42 22.15
CA PHE A 129 -5.27 -0.51 22.00
C PHE A 129 -4.01 0.11 21.42
N GLY A 130 -4.04 1.38 20.98
CA GLY A 130 -2.96 2.00 20.24
C GLY A 130 -1.67 2.16 21.06
N ARG A 131 -0.58 1.59 20.56
CA ARG A 131 0.77 1.70 21.14
C ARG A 131 1.76 2.18 20.09
N THR A 132 1.60 1.69 18.87
CA THR A 132 2.56 1.92 17.79
C THR A 132 2.13 3.07 16.89
N LYS A 133 2.86 4.20 16.91
CA LYS A 133 2.58 5.35 16.03
C LYS A 133 2.99 5.09 14.57
N VAL A 134 2.11 5.43 13.63
CA VAL A 134 2.35 5.23 12.17
C VAL A 134 3.01 6.46 11.56
N PHE A 135 2.51 7.65 11.88
CA PHE A 135 2.97 8.92 11.30
C PHE A 135 3.41 9.93 12.37
N PRO A 136 4.50 9.70 13.12
CA PRO A 136 4.82 10.48 14.33
C PRO A 136 4.97 11.99 14.09
N LYS A 137 5.51 12.38 12.92
CA LYS A 137 5.78 13.80 12.58
C LYS A 137 4.56 14.53 12.02
N THR A 138 3.73 13.85 11.21
CA THR A 138 2.60 14.48 10.51
C THR A 138 1.27 14.29 11.26
N SER A 139 1.02 13.07 11.75
CA SER A 139 -0.21 12.70 12.47
C SER A 139 0.11 11.83 13.71
N PRO A 140 0.56 12.46 14.82
CA PRO A 140 1.08 11.76 16.00
C PRO A 140 0.05 10.90 16.73
N ASN A 141 -1.23 11.06 16.42
CA ASN A 141 -2.31 10.29 17.04
C ASN A 141 -2.66 9.01 16.28
N LYS A 142 -2.22 8.84 15.04
CA LYS A 142 -2.52 7.64 14.24
C LYS A 142 -1.66 6.47 14.69
N THR A 143 -2.32 5.37 15.04
CA THR A 143 -1.67 4.14 15.51
C THR A 143 -1.92 2.98 14.57
N LEU A 144 -1.00 2.02 14.58
CA LEU A 144 -1.03 0.85 13.73
C LEU A 144 -2.22 -0.04 14.09
N GLU A 145 -2.47 -0.22 15.39
CA GLU A 145 -3.61 -0.96 15.93
C GLU A 145 -4.94 -0.29 15.52
N GLY A 146 -4.93 1.05 15.42
CA GLY A 146 -6.03 1.82 14.86
C GLY A 146 -6.29 1.47 13.40
N MET A 147 -5.24 1.42 12.58
CA MET A 147 -5.39 1.03 11.17
C MET A 147 -5.87 -0.42 11.02
N VAL A 148 -5.35 -1.36 11.82
CA VAL A 148 -5.83 -2.76 11.83
C VAL A 148 -7.33 -2.82 12.13
N GLY A 149 -7.76 -2.13 13.20
CA GLY A 149 -9.17 -2.12 13.60
C GLY A 149 -10.10 -1.51 12.55
N GLY A 150 -9.65 -0.46 11.87
CA GLY A 150 -10.36 0.13 10.72
C GLY A 150 -10.44 -0.82 9.52
N CYS A 151 -9.34 -1.50 9.16
CA CYS A 151 -9.37 -2.47 8.05
C CYS A 151 -10.29 -3.66 8.37
N ALA A 152 -10.25 -4.16 9.60
CA ALA A 152 -11.13 -5.26 10.03
C ALA A 152 -12.60 -4.86 9.98
N SER A 153 -12.95 -3.64 10.41
CA SER A 153 -14.34 -3.16 10.33
C SER A 153 -14.81 -3.01 8.88
N VAL A 154 -13.95 -2.53 7.98
CA VAL A 154 -14.25 -2.43 6.54
C VAL A 154 -14.58 -3.79 5.92
N ILE A 155 -13.84 -4.85 6.24
CA ILE A 155 -14.12 -6.21 5.74
C ILE A 155 -15.51 -6.66 6.17
N VAL A 156 -15.82 -6.55 7.47
CA VAL A 156 -17.12 -6.96 8.03
C VAL A 156 -18.25 -6.14 7.42
N THR A 157 -18.10 -4.82 7.35
CA THR A 157 -19.11 -3.92 6.79
C THR A 157 -19.30 -4.15 5.28
N SER A 158 -18.25 -4.48 4.53
CA SER A 158 -18.37 -4.81 3.10
C SER A 158 -19.21 -6.06 2.86
N ILE A 159 -19.04 -7.10 3.69
CA ILE A 159 -19.85 -8.34 3.62
C ILE A 159 -21.32 -8.03 3.88
N ILE A 160 -21.61 -7.25 4.92
CA ILE A 160 -22.99 -6.89 5.29
C ILE A 160 -23.63 -6.03 4.19
N LEU A 161 -22.92 -5.02 3.68
CA LEU A 161 -23.43 -4.12 2.64
C LEU A 161 -23.56 -4.82 1.29
N SER A 162 -22.71 -5.80 0.97
CA SER A 162 -22.83 -6.63 -0.24
C SER A 162 -24.23 -7.24 -0.36
N GLN A 163 -24.69 -7.91 0.70
CA GLN A 163 -26.01 -8.54 0.71
C GLN A 163 -27.15 -7.52 0.70
N MET A 164 -26.99 -6.39 1.39
CA MET A 164 -28.05 -5.40 1.53
C MET A 164 -28.23 -4.51 0.30
N LEU A 165 -27.15 -4.16 -0.37
CA LEU A 165 -27.13 -3.28 -1.54
C LEU A 165 -27.09 -4.06 -2.85
N GLN A 166 -27.18 -5.40 -2.79
CA GLN A 166 -27.09 -6.30 -3.95
C GLN A 166 -25.81 -6.08 -4.77
N ILE A 167 -24.70 -5.82 -4.08
CA ILE A 167 -23.37 -5.68 -4.68
C ILE A 167 -22.67 -7.05 -4.59
N GLU A 168 -22.09 -7.52 -5.69
CA GLU A 168 -21.33 -8.76 -5.72
C GLU A 168 -20.24 -8.77 -4.62
N LEU A 169 -20.15 -9.87 -3.86
CA LEU A 169 -19.30 -9.96 -2.66
C LEU A 169 -17.83 -9.63 -2.94
N ARG A 170 -17.28 -10.13 -4.06
CA ARG A 170 -15.90 -9.84 -4.46
C ARG A 170 -15.70 -8.35 -4.69
N GLN A 171 -16.62 -7.71 -5.44
CA GLN A 171 -16.57 -6.28 -5.72
C GLN A 171 -16.68 -5.46 -4.44
N ALA A 172 -17.57 -5.84 -3.52
CA ALA A 172 -17.74 -5.17 -2.24
C ALA A 172 -16.46 -5.26 -1.39
N LEU A 173 -15.88 -6.45 -1.23
CA LEU A 173 -14.66 -6.63 -0.43
C LEU A 173 -13.49 -5.82 -0.98
N VAL A 174 -13.27 -5.91 -2.29
CA VAL A 174 -12.13 -5.23 -2.93
C VAL A 174 -12.35 -3.71 -2.92
N SER A 175 -13.55 -3.23 -3.28
CA SER A 175 -13.88 -1.81 -3.21
C SER A 175 -13.77 -1.28 -1.79
N GLY A 176 -14.24 -2.04 -0.80
CA GLY A 176 -14.15 -1.68 0.61
C GLY A 176 -12.71 -1.46 1.06
N LEU A 177 -11.83 -2.42 0.80
CA LEU A 177 -10.40 -2.32 1.14
C LEU A 177 -9.72 -1.13 0.45
N LEU A 178 -10.05 -0.88 -0.82
CA LEU A 178 -9.55 0.28 -1.55
C LEU A 178 -10.06 1.60 -0.98
N ILE A 179 -11.34 1.71 -0.67
CA ILE A 179 -11.92 2.90 -0.01
C ILE A 179 -11.19 3.15 1.31
N GLY A 180 -10.94 2.11 2.12
CA GLY A 180 -10.15 2.22 3.35
C GLY A 180 -8.74 2.76 3.09
N LEU A 181 -8.04 2.23 2.08
CA LEU A 181 -6.72 2.71 1.67
C LEU A 181 -6.72 4.18 1.25
N PHE A 182 -7.65 4.57 0.37
CA PHE A 182 -7.74 5.95 -0.11
C PHE A 182 -8.24 6.92 0.97
N SER A 183 -8.99 6.44 1.96
CA SER A 183 -9.33 7.21 3.16
C SER A 183 -8.07 7.56 3.95
N ILE A 184 -7.16 6.60 4.18
CA ILE A 184 -5.86 6.85 4.81
C ILE A 184 -5.05 7.86 3.99
N ALA A 185 -5.03 7.70 2.67
CA ALA A 185 -4.29 8.60 1.78
C ALA A 185 -4.83 10.04 1.85
N GLY A 186 -6.15 10.22 1.86
CA GLY A 186 -6.80 11.52 1.99
C GLY A 186 -6.45 12.22 3.30
N ASP A 187 -6.66 11.56 4.44
CA ASP A 187 -6.30 12.08 5.77
C ASP A 187 -4.80 12.40 5.87
N PHE A 188 -3.93 11.60 5.25
CA PHE A 188 -2.50 11.87 5.20
C PHE A 188 -2.16 13.11 4.37
N LEU A 189 -2.71 13.25 3.16
CA LEU A 189 -2.47 14.40 2.28
C LEU A 189 -2.93 15.70 2.94
N ALA A 190 -4.14 15.68 3.52
CA ALA A 190 -4.70 16.79 4.27
C ALA A 190 -3.84 17.14 5.49
N SER A 191 -3.47 16.15 6.30
CA SER A 191 -2.57 16.34 7.44
C SER A 191 -1.21 16.89 7.03
N PHE A 192 -0.63 16.42 5.92
CA PHE A 192 0.63 16.89 5.41
C PHE A 192 0.56 18.38 5.03
N TYR A 193 -0.46 18.79 4.28
CA TYR A 193 -0.62 20.19 3.89
C TYR A 193 -0.81 21.10 5.10
N LYS A 194 -1.63 20.71 6.08
CA LYS A 194 -1.81 21.45 7.34
C LYS A 194 -0.47 21.73 8.03
N ARG A 195 0.41 20.73 8.11
CA ARG A 195 1.74 20.89 8.74
C ARG A 195 2.67 21.78 7.92
N GLN A 196 2.65 21.69 6.59
CA GLN A 196 3.41 22.61 5.73
C GLN A 196 2.94 24.06 5.89
N SER A 197 1.65 24.26 6.13
CA SER A 197 1.06 25.56 6.44
C SER A 197 1.25 26.01 7.90
N GLY A 198 1.82 25.18 8.77
CA GLY A 198 2.05 25.49 10.18
C GLY A 198 0.77 25.48 11.03
N VAL A 199 -0.31 24.87 10.56
CA VAL A 199 -1.61 24.80 11.25
C VAL A 199 -1.94 23.37 11.69
N LYS A 200 -2.82 23.25 12.69
CA LYS A 200 -3.29 21.95 13.17
C LYS A 200 -4.49 21.44 12.37
N ASP A 201 -5.46 22.33 12.16
CA ASP A 201 -6.78 22.14 11.58
C ASP A 201 -6.96 23.20 10.47
N PHE A 202 -7.81 22.92 9.46
CA PHE A 202 -8.08 23.85 8.35
C PHE A 202 -8.93 25.05 8.77
N GLY A 203 -9.77 24.86 9.79
CA GLY A 203 -10.70 25.87 10.27
C GLY A 203 -11.32 25.50 11.61
N LYS A 204 -12.39 26.22 12.00
CA LYS A 204 -13.17 25.99 13.23
C LYS A 204 -14.67 25.84 12.95
N THR A 205 -15.01 25.52 11.70
CA THR A 205 -16.38 25.50 11.17
C THR A 205 -17.27 24.45 11.84
N ILE A 206 -16.71 23.28 12.16
CA ILE A 206 -17.45 22.15 12.70
C ILE A 206 -17.08 21.96 14.18
N PRO A 207 -18.03 22.09 15.12
CA PRO A 207 -17.78 21.96 16.55
C PRO A 207 -17.05 20.67 16.91
N GLY A 208 -15.90 20.80 17.57
CA GLY A 208 -15.05 19.68 18.00
C GLY A 208 -14.24 19.00 16.89
N HIS A 209 -14.42 19.38 15.63
CA HIS A 209 -13.95 18.63 14.46
C HIS A 209 -13.03 19.40 13.50
N GLY A 210 -12.93 20.72 13.66
CA GLY A 210 -12.06 21.58 12.83
C GLY A 210 -12.83 22.21 11.68
N GLY A 211 -12.21 22.28 10.50
CA GLY A 211 -12.82 22.75 9.27
C GLY A 211 -13.67 21.69 8.55
N ILE A 212 -14.21 22.08 7.40
CA ILE A 212 -14.89 21.21 6.45
C ILE A 212 -13.90 20.17 5.92
N LEU A 213 -12.71 20.58 5.49
CA LEU A 213 -11.71 19.64 4.98
C LEU A 213 -11.21 18.64 6.01
N ASP A 214 -11.18 19.02 7.29
CA ASP A 214 -10.82 18.08 8.36
C ASP A 214 -11.82 16.92 8.50
N ARG A 215 -13.03 17.05 7.94
CA ARG A 215 -14.08 16.02 7.99
C ARG A 215 -14.25 15.24 6.70
N PHE A 216 -13.93 15.86 5.57
CA PHE A 216 -14.21 15.31 4.25
C PHE A 216 -12.95 14.91 3.47
N ASP A 217 -11.75 15.09 4.02
CA ASP A 217 -10.48 14.72 3.39
C ASP A 217 -10.43 13.25 2.94
N SER A 218 -10.75 12.31 3.83
CA SER A 218 -10.85 10.88 3.52
C SER A 218 -11.89 10.61 2.42
N LEU A 219 -13.07 11.21 2.55
CA LEU A 219 -14.22 10.94 1.66
C LEU A 219 -13.99 11.45 0.24
N ILE A 220 -13.42 12.65 0.10
CA ILE A 220 -13.14 13.29 -1.20
C ILE A 220 -12.18 12.43 -2.02
N VAL A 221 -11.09 11.98 -1.39
CA VAL A 221 -10.09 11.13 -2.07
C VAL A 221 -10.64 9.75 -2.37
N ALA A 222 -11.35 9.12 -1.42
CA ALA A 222 -11.94 7.80 -1.62
C ALA A 222 -12.99 7.78 -2.75
N ALA A 223 -13.86 8.80 -2.83
CA ALA A 223 -14.86 8.92 -3.87
C ALA A 223 -14.24 9.14 -5.25
N SER A 224 -13.27 10.05 -5.35
CA SER A 224 -12.54 10.28 -6.58
C SER A 224 -11.84 9.00 -7.07
N ALA A 225 -11.20 8.25 -6.17
CA ALA A 225 -10.52 7.02 -6.52
C ALA A 225 -11.52 5.95 -6.99
N LEU A 226 -12.62 5.76 -6.27
CA LEU A 226 -13.64 4.78 -6.65
C LEU A 226 -14.32 5.14 -7.98
N TYR A 227 -14.54 6.43 -8.27
CA TYR A 227 -15.06 6.86 -9.57
C TYR A 227 -14.08 6.58 -10.71
N LEU A 228 -12.82 6.96 -10.55
CA LEU A 228 -11.77 6.69 -11.54
C LEU A 228 -11.59 5.20 -11.79
N MET A 229 -11.77 4.39 -10.74
CA MET A 229 -11.94 2.97 -10.93
C MET A 229 -13.16 2.75 -11.83
N ARG A 230 -14.38 2.97 -11.41
CA ARG A 230 -15.57 2.63 -12.23
C ARG A 230 -15.60 3.11 -13.71
N LEU A 231 -14.87 4.16 -14.09
CA LEU A 231 -14.70 4.62 -15.47
C LEU A 231 -13.84 3.73 -16.37
N THR A 232 -12.84 3.07 -15.81
CA THR A 232 -12.02 2.12 -16.55
C THR A 232 -12.85 0.83 -16.74
N PRO A 233 -12.66 0.05 -17.81
CA PRO A 233 -13.30 -1.25 -17.95
C PRO A 233 -12.74 -2.22 -16.89
N TRP A 234 -13.23 -2.13 -15.64
CA TRP A 234 -12.94 -3.08 -14.55
C TRP A 234 -13.98 -4.22 -14.50
N SER A 235 -14.76 -4.40 -15.56
CA SER A 235 -15.51 -5.64 -15.77
C SER A 235 -14.60 -6.84 -15.99
N ASP A 236 -13.33 -6.58 -16.33
CA ASP A 236 -12.42 -7.56 -16.88
C ASP A 236 -11.59 -8.18 -15.74
N ALA A 237 -11.36 -9.49 -15.78
CA ALA A 237 -10.70 -10.23 -14.70
C ALA A 237 -9.31 -9.67 -14.34
N GLU A 238 -8.58 -9.18 -15.33
CA GLU A 238 -7.24 -8.60 -15.19
C GLU A 238 -7.22 -7.37 -14.27
N SER A 239 -8.16 -6.45 -14.45
CA SER A 239 -8.28 -5.23 -13.65
C SER A 239 -8.46 -5.55 -12.15
N TRP A 240 -9.22 -6.59 -11.82
CA TRP A 240 -9.34 -7.08 -10.44
C TRP A 240 -8.05 -7.73 -9.92
N ASN A 241 -7.30 -8.41 -10.79
CA ASN A 241 -6.02 -9.00 -10.43
C ASN A 241 -4.99 -7.92 -10.10
N CYS A 242 -4.94 -6.82 -10.88
CA CYS A 242 -4.11 -5.65 -10.55
C CYS A 242 -4.42 -5.11 -9.15
N ILE A 243 -5.70 -4.93 -8.81
CA ILE A 243 -6.07 -4.46 -7.48
C ILE A 243 -5.64 -5.46 -6.40
N ALA A 244 -5.89 -6.74 -6.63
CA ALA A 244 -5.48 -7.79 -5.69
C ALA A 244 -3.97 -7.71 -5.42
N TYR A 245 -3.14 -7.51 -6.46
CA TYR A 245 -1.70 -7.32 -6.31
C TYR A 245 -1.35 -6.06 -5.51
N ILE A 246 -1.98 -4.91 -5.78
CA ILE A 246 -1.77 -3.69 -5.00
C ILE A 246 -2.06 -3.95 -3.51
N LEU A 247 -3.20 -4.58 -3.21
CA LEU A 247 -3.60 -4.92 -1.84
C LEU A 247 -2.62 -5.90 -1.18
N VAL A 248 -2.16 -6.92 -1.91
CA VAL A 248 -1.14 -7.87 -1.42
C VAL A 248 0.18 -7.16 -1.11
N PHE A 249 0.68 -6.30 -2.00
CA PHE A 249 1.92 -5.55 -1.75
C PHE A 249 1.79 -4.61 -0.55
N LEU A 250 0.66 -3.91 -0.41
CA LEU A 250 0.39 -3.07 0.76
C LEU A 250 0.31 -3.87 2.05
N LEU A 251 -0.32 -5.05 2.01
CA LEU A 251 -0.36 -5.97 3.15
C LEU A 251 1.06 -6.44 3.53
N LEU A 252 1.91 -6.77 2.55
CA LEU A 252 3.30 -7.15 2.80
C LEU A 252 4.08 -6.02 3.48
N PHE A 253 3.94 -4.78 3.01
CA PHE A 253 4.53 -3.61 3.66
C PHE A 253 4.02 -3.41 5.08
N PHE A 254 2.72 -3.62 5.28
CA PHE A 254 2.07 -3.48 6.57
C PHE A 254 2.57 -4.52 7.58
N VAL A 255 2.67 -5.79 7.18
CA VAL A 255 3.21 -6.87 8.01
C VAL A 255 4.67 -6.60 8.37
N ALA A 256 5.48 -6.15 7.41
CA ALA A 256 6.86 -5.77 7.66
C ALA A 256 6.99 -4.61 8.66
N GLU A 257 6.10 -3.63 8.58
CA GLU A 257 6.06 -2.49 9.51
C GLU A 257 5.64 -2.92 10.92
N ILE A 258 4.68 -3.85 11.05
CA ILE A 258 4.34 -4.49 12.34
C ILE A 258 5.56 -5.21 12.92
N GLY A 259 6.25 -6.01 12.09
CA GLY A 259 7.48 -6.71 12.48
C GLY A 259 8.53 -5.75 13.05
N TYR A 260 8.77 -4.65 12.33
CA TYR A 260 9.75 -3.65 12.72
C TYR A 260 9.37 -2.92 14.01
N ARG A 261 8.14 -2.41 14.11
CA ARG A 261 7.75 -1.54 15.23
C ARG A 261 7.31 -2.29 16.49
N THR A 262 6.54 -3.36 16.31
CA THR A 262 5.91 -4.08 17.44
C THR A 262 6.85 -5.16 17.97
N PHE A 263 7.45 -5.95 17.06
CA PHE A 263 8.34 -7.05 17.42
C PHE A 263 9.82 -6.65 17.43
N LYS A 264 10.15 -5.37 17.17
CA LYS A 264 11.51 -4.83 17.12
C LYS A 264 12.45 -5.62 16.19
N VAL A 265 11.90 -6.20 15.13
CA VAL A 265 12.70 -6.91 14.11
C VAL A 265 13.58 -5.89 13.40
N LYS A 266 14.86 -6.23 13.19
CA LYS A 266 15.83 -5.34 12.51
C LYS A 266 15.32 -5.01 11.09
N ALA A 267 15.42 -3.73 10.70
CA ALA A 267 14.97 -3.23 9.39
C ALA A 267 15.53 -4.03 8.20
N GLU A 268 16.76 -4.54 8.32
CA GLU A 268 17.37 -5.36 7.29
C GLU A 268 16.63 -6.69 7.05
N ILE A 269 16.13 -7.31 8.13
CA ILE A 269 15.35 -8.56 8.05
C ILE A 269 13.97 -8.27 7.46
N THR A 270 13.29 -7.21 7.93
CA THR A 270 11.97 -6.83 7.39
C THR A 270 12.05 -6.41 5.92
N ARG A 271 13.11 -5.73 5.50
CA ARG A 271 13.37 -5.42 4.09
C ARG A 271 13.53 -6.70 3.26
N LYS A 272 14.33 -7.66 3.73
CA LYS A 272 14.54 -8.93 3.01
C LYS A 272 13.26 -9.77 2.97
N PHE A 273 12.46 -9.74 4.03
CA PHE A 273 11.11 -10.32 4.03
C PHE A 273 10.25 -9.72 2.90
N VAL A 274 10.13 -8.39 2.82
CA VAL A 274 9.35 -7.75 1.74
C VAL A 274 9.91 -8.10 0.37
N HIS A 275 11.24 -8.12 0.20
CA HIS A 275 11.90 -8.47 -1.06
C HIS A 275 11.57 -9.91 -1.51
N ILE A 276 11.70 -10.90 -0.63
CA ILE A 276 11.40 -12.31 -0.92
C ILE A 276 9.93 -12.46 -1.31
N PHE A 277 9.01 -11.99 -0.46
CA PHE A 277 7.58 -12.22 -0.68
C PHE A 277 7.01 -11.40 -1.84
N SER A 278 7.53 -10.19 -2.11
CA SER A 278 7.16 -9.45 -3.32
C SER A 278 7.64 -10.16 -4.57
N GLY A 279 8.87 -10.69 -4.59
CA GLY A 279 9.37 -11.49 -5.72
C GLY A 279 8.56 -12.76 -5.96
N LEU A 280 8.25 -13.52 -4.92
CA LEU A 280 7.38 -14.70 -5.02
C LEU A 280 5.97 -14.35 -5.50
N THR A 281 5.43 -13.20 -5.08
CA THR A 281 4.14 -12.70 -5.59
C THR A 281 4.24 -12.38 -7.09
N CYS A 282 5.32 -11.72 -7.54
CA CYS A 282 5.52 -11.39 -8.95
C CYS A 282 5.60 -12.62 -9.86
N LEU A 283 6.06 -13.77 -9.37
CA LEU A 283 6.06 -15.03 -10.14
C LEU A 283 4.66 -15.48 -10.59
N THR A 284 3.60 -14.93 -10.00
CA THR A 284 2.24 -15.23 -10.42
C THR A 284 1.74 -14.33 -11.56
N PHE A 285 2.47 -13.26 -11.91
CA PHE A 285 2.04 -12.29 -12.94
C PHE A 285 1.69 -12.95 -14.29
N PRO A 286 2.50 -13.86 -14.86
CA PRO A 286 2.18 -14.49 -16.15
C PRO A 286 0.86 -15.26 -16.21
N PHE A 287 0.28 -15.62 -15.06
CA PHE A 287 -0.99 -16.34 -14.99
C PHE A 287 -2.21 -15.44 -14.77
N PHE A 288 -2.01 -14.24 -14.24
CA PHE A 288 -3.10 -13.38 -13.77
C PHE A 288 -3.11 -12.00 -14.45
N LEU A 289 -2.06 -11.64 -15.19
CA LEU A 289 -1.94 -10.36 -15.88
C LEU A 289 -1.62 -10.62 -17.36
N ASP A 290 -2.59 -10.30 -18.21
CA ASP A 290 -2.49 -10.51 -19.65
C ASP A 290 -1.78 -9.35 -20.37
N SER A 291 -1.78 -8.15 -19.77
CA SER A 291 -1.24 -6.93 -20.35
C SER A 291 0.06 -6.48 -19.68
N TRP A 292 1.07 -6.19 -20.50
CA TRP A 292 2.30 -5.54 -20.02
C TRP A 292 2.04 -4.16 -19.41
N ILE A 293 0.95 -3.48 -19.79
CA ILE A 293 0.55 -2.17 -19.24
C ILE A 293 0.16 -2.32 -17.77
N SER A 294 -0.54 -3.41 -17.43
CA SER A 294 -0.93 -3.75 -16.06
C SER A 294 0.30 -3.94 -15.17
N VAL A 295 1.29 -4.71 -15.66
CA VAL A 295 2.55 -4.94 -14.94
C VAL A 295 3.35 -3.63 -14.81
N LEU A 296 3.41 -2.81 -15.87
CA LEU A 296 4.05 -1.50 -15.82
C LEU A 296 3.41 -0.60 -14.74
N GLY A 297 2.08 -0.56 -14.70
CA GLY A 297 1.32 0.20 -13.70
C GLY A 297 1.63 -0.25 -12.27
N LEU A 298 1.66 -1.56 -12.02
CA LEU A 298 2.05 -2.14 -10.73
C LEU A 298 3.48 -1.75 -10.35
N CYS A 299 4.45 -1.95 -11.25
CA CYS A 299 5.85 -1.60 -10.98
C CYS A 299 6.04 -0.09 -10.73
N PHE A 300 5.38 0.76 -11.51
CA PHE A 300 5.42 2.21 -11.33
C PHE A 300 4.82 2.63 -9.98
N SER A 301 3.65 2.08 -9.61
CA SER A 301 3.02 2.37 -8.33
C SER A 301 3.90 1.97 -7.14
N PHE A 302 4.60 0.83 -7.25
CA PHE A 302 5.52 0.35 -6.24
C PHE A 302 6.76 1.26 -6.11
N ILE A 303 7.35 1.67 -7.24
CA ILE A 303 8.47 2.62 -7.25
C ILE A 303 8.04 3.97 -6.65
N PHE A 304 6.88 4.49 -7.04
CA PHE A 304 6.33 5.73 -6.51
C PHE A 304 6.17 5.66 -4.99
N LEU A 305 5.58 4.57 -4.47
CA LEU A 305 5.43 4.32 -3.04
C LEU A 305 6.78 4.33 -2.33
N LEU A 306 7.80 3.65 -2.87
CA LEU A 306 9.15 3.63 -2.28
C LEU A 306 9.83 5.01 -2.27
N ILE A 307 9.70 5.79 -3.35
CA ILE A 307 10.25 7.15 -3.44
C ILE A 307 9.59 8.06 -2.41
N VAL A 308 8.26 8.08 -2.36
CA VAL A 308 7.48 8.87 -1.39
C VAL A 308 7.85 8.45 0.03
N SER A 309 7.93 7.15 0.27
CA SER A 309 8.27 6.58 1.57
C SER A 309 9.65 7.04 2.05
N LYS A 310 10.67 6.97 1.18
CA LYS A 310 12.03 7.46 1.48
C LYS A 310 12.06 8.98 1.71
N LYS A 311 11.39 9.76 0.86
CA LYS A 311 11.35 11.23 0.95
C LYS A 311 10.77 11.73 2.27
N TYR A 312 9.74 11.05 2.77
CA TYR A 312 9.03 11.45 3.99
C TYR A 312 9.40 10.61 5.23
N ASN A 313 10.42 9.75 5.14
CA ASN A 313 10.82 8.81 6.21
C ASN A 313 9.66 7.94 6.72
N LEU A 314 8.82 7.46 5.80
CA LEU A 314 7.79 6.46 6.04
C LEU A 314 8.41 5.06 5.92
N LEU A 315 7.70 4.03 6.38
CA LEU A 315 8.11 2.61 6.34
C LEU A 315 9.60 2.37 6.71
N PRO A 316 10.04 2.74 7.93
CA PRO A 316 11.39 2.42 8.42
C PRO A 316 11.73 0.93 8.36
N SER A 317 10.73 0.02 8.34
CA SER A 317 10.92 -1.40 8.06
C SER A 317 11.68 -1.69 6.76
N ILE A 318 11.71 -0.75 5.80
CA ILE A 318 12.44 -0.86 4.55
C ILE A 318 13.53 0.21 4.42
N ASN A 319 13.27 1.41 4.94
CA ASN A 319 14.14 2.57 4.69
C ASN A 319 15.23 2.77 5.76
N ALA A 320 15.08 2.24 6.97
CA ALA A 320 16.03 2.47 8.07
C ALA A 320 17.23 1.51 8.02
N ILE A 321 18.09 1.70 7.02
CA ILE A 321 19.29 0.88 6.79
C ILE A 321 20.51 1.79 6.70
N ASP A 322 21.63 1.33 7.26
CA ASP A 322 22.86 2.12 7.40
C ASP A 322 23.61 2.37 6.07
N ARG A 323 23.12 1.82 4.94
CA ARG A 323 23.76 1.93 3.61
C ARG A 323 22.85 2.58 2.57
N LYS A 324 23.44 3.40 1.70
CA LYS A 324 22.77 3.87 0.46
C LYS A 324 22.67 2.71 -0.52
N SER A 325 21.47 2.19 -0.76
CA SER A 325 21.20 1.15 -1.74
C SER A 325 20.03 1.59 -2.63
N SER A 326 20.20 1.43 -3.95
CA SER A 326 19.15 1.67 -4.94
C SER A 326 18.34 0.41 -5.28
N GLY A 327 18.73 -0.74 -4.71
CA GLY A 327 18.17 -2.04 -5.07
C GLY A 327 16.65 -2.13 -4.93
N SER A 328 16.03 -1.50 -3.92
CA SER A 328 14.58 -1.52 -3.77
C SER A 328 13.83 -0.85 -4.93
N ILE A 329 14.41 0.17 -5.56
CA ILE A 329 13.84 0.84 -6.74
C ILE A 329 14.16 0.07 -8.02
N LEU A 330 15.36 -0.51 -8.10
CA LEU A 330 15.81 -1.29 -9.26
C LEU A 330 15.05 -2.63 -9.39
N PHE A 331 14.56 -3.19 -8.28
CA PHE A 331 13.85 -4.46 -8.29
C PHE A 331 12.58 -4.46 -9.17
N PRO A 332 11.60 -3.54 -9.01
CA PRO A 332 10.45 -3.46 -9.91
C PRO A 332 10.81 -3.20 -11.37
N VAL A 333 11.90 -2.47 -11.64
CA VAL A 333 12.39 -2.23 -13.01
C VAL A 333 12.80 -3.55 -13.65
N SER A 334 13.51 -4.39 -12.92
CA SER A 334 13.91 -5.72 -13.40
C SER A 334 12.74 -6.67 -13.57
N ILE A 335 11.76 -6.67 -12.65
CA ILE A 335 10.53 -7.45 -12.79
C ILE A 335 9.83 -7.09 -14.11
N PHE A 336 9.66 -5.80 -14.38
CA PHE A 336 9.04 -5.34 -15.62
C PHE A 336 9.85 -5.73 -16.86
N GLY A 337 11.18 -5.58 -16.82
CA GLY A 337 12.06 -5.97 -17.92
C GLY A 337 11.98 -7.46 -18.25
N CYS A 338 12.01 -8.33 -17.23
CA CYS A 338 11.84 -9.77 -17.41
C CYS A 338 10.45 -10.11 -17.96
N PHE A 339 9.40 -9.43 -17.46
CA PHE A 339 8.03 -9.67 -17.93
C PHE A 339 7.85 -9.25 -19.39
N LEU A 340 8.46 -8.15 -19.83
CA LEU A 340 8.43 -7.74 -21.23
C LEU A 340 9.11 -8.75 -22.16
N LEU A 341 10.21 -9.36 -21.73
CA LEU A 341 10.90 -10.40 -22.50
C LEU A 341 10.03 -11.65 -22.62
N PHE A 342 9.48 -12.13 -21.48
CA PHE A 342 8.47 -13.19 -21.49
C PHE A 342 7.28 -12.85 -22.41
N TYR A 343 6.73 -11.65 -22.31
CA TYR A 343 5.59 -11.22 -23.14
C TYR A 343 5.94 -11.24 -24.64
N LYS A 344 7.18 -10.91 -25.00
CA LYS A 344 7.64 -10.90 -26.39
C LYS A 344 7.94 -12.31 -26.93
N ASN A 345 8.65 -13.11 -26.15
CA ASN A 345 9.22 -14.39 -26.60
C ASN A 345 8.34 -15.59 -26.24
N GLN A 346 7.36 -15.41 -25.36
CA GLN A 346 6.50 -16.46 -24.80
C GLN A 346 7.27 -17.59 -24.09
N ASP A 347 8.49 -17.29 -23.65
CA ASP A 347 9.32 -18.20 -22.86
C ASP A 347 9.22 -17.87 -21.37
N TYR A 348 8.62 -18.79 -20.61
CA TYR A 348 8.46 -18.67 -19.17
C TYR A 348 9.81 -18.61 -18.44
N LEU A 349 10.85 -19.31 -18.92
CA LEU A 349 12.13 -19.34 -18.23
C LEU A 349 12.79 -17.95 -18.17
N GLU A 350 12.58 -17.10 -19.18
CA GLU A 350 13.08 -15.71 -19.21
C GLU A 350 12.48 -14.82 -18.12
N PHE A 351 11.32 -15.18 -17.56
CA PHE A 351 10.72 -14.49 -16.42
C PHE A 351 10.99 -15.20 -15.09
N TYR A 352 10.67 -16.49 -15.00
CA TYR A 352 10.68 -17.21 -13.73
C TYR A 352 12.08 -17.32 -13.14
N LEU A 353 13.07 -17.66 -13.96
CA LEU A 353 14.40 -17.99 -13.46
C LEU A 353 15.15 -16.77 -12.90
N PRO A 354 15.23 -15.61 -13.61
CA PRO A 354 15.77 -14.39 -13.05
C PRO A 354 15.07 -13.92 -11.77
N VAL A 355 13.73 -13.97 -11.74
CA VAL A 355 12.93 -13.49 -10.62
C VAL A 355 13.10 -14.39 -9.40
N LEU A 356 13.17 -15.71 -9.59
CA LEU A 356 13.37 -16.67 -8.50
C LEU A 356 14.78 -16.56 -7.90
N ILE A 357 15.82 -16.37 -8.74
CA ILE A 357 17.19 -16.10 -8.27
C ILE A 357 17.24 -14.80 -7.44
N LEU A 358 16.59 -13.73 -7.89
CA LEU A 358 16.50 -12.49 -7.10
C LEU A 358 15.71 -12.65 -5.80
N ALA A 359 14.62 -13.41 -5.83
CA ALA A 359 13.74 -13.59 -4.68
C ALA A 359 14.36 -14.49 -3.60
N ILE A 360 15.21 -15.45 -3.98
CA ILE A 360 15.72 -16.49 -3.07
C ILE A 360 17.24 -16.35 -2.85
N CYS A 361 18.04 -16.37 -3.92
CA CYS A 361 19.50 -16.47 -3.84
C CYS A 361 20.13 -15.21 -3.24
N ASP A 362 19.71 -14.01 -3.66
CA ASP A 362 20.23 -12.75 -3.12
C ASP A 362 19.95 -12.59 -1.60
N PRO A 363 18.72 -12.83 -1.11
CA PRO A 363 18.46 -12.85 0.33
C PRO A 363 19.28 -13.89 1.10
N LEU A 364 19.41 -15.12 0.58
CA LEU A 364 20.20 -16.17 1.22
C LEU A 364 21.69 -15.81 1.32
N ALA A 365 22.27 -15.28 0.24
CA ALA A 365 23.66 -14.83 0.21
C ALA A 365 23.93 -13.74 1.26
N ALA A 366 23.04 -12.75 1.36
CA ALA A 366 23.13 -11.68 2.34
C ALA A 366 23.01 -12.20 3.79
N LEU A 367 22.04 -13.09 4.05
CA LEU A 367 21.83 -13.67 5.40
C LEU A 367 23.00 -14.57 5.81
N ALA A 368 23.46 -15.45 4.93
CA ALA A 368 24.58 -16.35 5.18
C ALA A 368 25.87 -15.58 5.38
N GLY A 369 26.18 -14.63 4.50
CA GLY A 369 27.39 -13.82 4.59
C GLY A 369 27.46 -12.96 5.86
N LYS A 370 26.31 -12.55 6.40
CA LYS A 370 26.22 -11.83 7.67
C LYS A 370 26.38 -12.76 8.88
N ARG A 371 25.74 -13.94 8.85
CA ARG A 371 25.82 -14.92 9.94
C ARG A 371 27.22 -15.52 10.07
N TRP A 372 27.87 -15.79 8.94
CA TRP A 372 29.20 -16.39 8.85
C TRP A 372 30.10 -15.48 8.02
N SER A 373 30.71 -14.49 8.69
CA SER A 373 31.46 -13.44 8.01
C SER A 373 32.90 -13.81 7.60
N TYR A 374 33.12 -15.08 7.23
CA TYR A 374 34.43 -15.60 6.82
C TYR A 374 34.78 -15.17 5.39
N GLY A 375 36.07 -14.90 5.15
CA GLY A 375 36.57 -14.54 3.82
C GLY A 375 36.01 -13.20 3.32
N LYS A 376 36.13 -12.13 4.14
CA LYS A 376 35.70 -10.79 3.71
C LYS A 376 36.58 -10.28 2.57
N TYR A 377 35.95 -9.78 1.51
CA TYR A 377 36.62 -9.10 0.42
C TYR A 377 35.90 -7.79 0.10
N LYS A 378 36.61 -6.84 -0.51
CA LYS A 378 36.12 -5.48 -0.74
C LYS A 378 35.85 -5.26 -2.22
N ILE A 379 34.66 -4.77 -2.54
CA ILE A 379 34.28 -4.38 -3.91
C ILE A 379 33.72 -2.96 -3.89
N GLY A 380 34.54 -2.03 -4.40
CA GLY A 380 34.27 -0.60 -4.24
C GLY A 380 34.30 -0.20 -2.76
N ASN A 381 33.19 0.34 -2.25
CA ASN A 381 33.05 0.75 -0.85
C ASN A 381 32.32 -0.28 0.02
N ASP A 382 31.81 -1.36 -0.58
CA ASP A 382 31.06 -2.40 0.13
C ASP A 382 31.96 -3.60 0.47
N PHE A 383 31.65 -4.26 1.58
CA PHE A 383 32.29 -5.53 1.99
C PHE A 383 31.36 -6.70 1.68
N LYS A 384 31.91 -7.73 1.03
CA LYS A 384 31.25 -9.01 0.76
C LYS A 384 32.02 -10.15 1.42
N THR A 385 31.46 -11.35 1.43
CA THR A 385 32.07 -12.53 2.06
C THR A 385 32.06 -13.71 1.10
N ILE A 386 33.12 -14.52 1.15
CA ILE A 386 33.20 -15.78 0.38
C ILE A 386 32.02 -16.69 0.74
N VAL A 387 31.62 -16.74 2.01
CA VAL A 387 30.44 -17.52 2.43
C VAL A 387 29.16 -17.02 1.78
N GLY A 388 29.00 -15.70 1.63
CA GLY A 388 27.85 -15.12 0.92
C GLY A 388 27.82 -15.56 -0.55
N SER A 389 28.95 -15.44 -1.26
CA SER A 389 29.04 -15.86 -2.67
C SER A 389 28.91 -17.37 -2.85
N ALA A 390 29.41 -18.18 -1.91
CA ALA A 390 29.22 -19.64 -1.92
C ALA A 390 27.74 -20.01 -1.68
N ALA A 391 27.06 -19.33 -0.75
CA ALA A 391 25.63 -19.50 -0.53
C ALA A 391 24.80 -19.08 -1.76
N PHE A 392 25.19 -17.99 -2.43
CA PHE A 392 24.58 -17.58 -3.69
C PHE A 392 24.75 -18.68 -4.76
N LEU A 393 25.99 -19.16 -4.98
CA LEU A 393 26.29 -20.18 -5.98
C LEU A 393 25.48 -21.46 -5.73
N ALA A 394 25.50 -21.98 -4.51
CA ALA A 394 24.80 -23.21 -4.14
C ALA A 394 23.28 -23.08 -4.31
N SER A 395 22.69 -21.97 -3.83
CA SER A 395 21.25 -21.74 -3.97
C SER A 395 20.84 -21.47 -5.42
N CYS A 396 21.64 -20.74 -6.20
CA CYS A 396 21.40 -20.47 -7.61
C CYS A 396 21.45 -21.77 -8.43
N PHE A 397 22.47 -22.61 -8.20
CA PHE A 397 22.56 -23.91 -8.85
C PHE A 397 21.37 -24.82 -8.49
N ALA A 398 20.95 -24.87 -7.22
CA ALA A 398 19.79 -25.65 -6.80
C ALA A 398 18.49 -25.17 -7.49
N VAL A 399 18.29 -23.85 -7.56
CA VAL A 399 17.18 -23.23 -8.28
C VAL A 399 17.18 -23.62 -9.76
N LEU A 400 18.34 -23.49 -10.42
CA LEU A 400 18.50 -23.83 -11.83
C LEU A 400 18.21 -25.30 -12.11
N MET A 401 18.75 -26.20 -11.28
CA MET A 401 18.47 -27.63 -11.40
C MET A 401 16.97 -27.92 -11.27
N LEU A 402 16.30 -27.36 -10.26
CA LEU A 402 14.87 -27.54 -10.04
C LEU A 402 14.01 -26.95 -11.17
N SER A 403 14.43 -25.85 -11.77
CA SER A 403 13.67 -25.17 -12.83
C SER A 403 13.93 -25.71 -14.23
N VAL A 404 15.12 -26.23 -14.53
CA VAL A 404 15.52 -26.66 -15.88
C VAL A 404 15.54 -28.18 -16.02
N CYS A 405 16.06 -28.91 -15.02
CA CYS A 405 16.28 -30.35 -15.14
C CYS A 405 15.11 -31.19 -14.61
N PHE A 406 14.50 -30.78 -13.50
CA PHE A 406 13.45 -31.56 -12.83
C PHE A 406 12.09 -31.63 -13.54
N PRO A 407 11.58 -30.58 -14.23
CA PRO A 407 10.25 -30.62 -14.83
C PRO A 407 10.04 -31.78 -15.81
N ASP A 408 11.06 -32.04 -16.64
CA ASP A 408 11.04 -33.10 -17.67
C ASP A 408 11.95 -34.28 -17.32
N GLY A 409 12.58 -34.28 -16.13
CA GLY A 409 13.60 -35.26 -15.76
C GLY A 409 14.83 -35.25 -16.66
N ASN A 410 15.13 -34.14 -17.33
CA ASN A 410 16.26 -33.98 -18.25
C ASN A 410 17.55 -33.68 -17.47
N PHE A 411 18.28 -34.72 -17.09
CA PHE A 411 19.61 -34.63 -16.47
C PHE A 411 20.76 -34.83 -17.48
N SER A 412 20.57 -34.37 -18.72
CA SER A 412 21.64 -34.41 -19.72
C SER A 412 22.85 -33.57 -19.30
N ILE A 413 24.04 -33.96 -19.78
CA ILE A 413 25.30 -33.22 -19.55
C ILE A 413 25.16 -31.77 -20.02
N ASP A 414 24.46 -31.54 -21.13
CA ASP A 414 24.18 -30.20 -21.65
C ASP A 414 23.35 -29.37 -20.66
N ALA A 415 22.22 -29.90 -20.18
CA ALA A 415 21.36 -29.21 -19.21
C ALA A 415 22.10 -28.88 -17.90
N ILE A 416 22.90 -29.83 -17.37
CA ILE A 416 23.70 -29.61 -16.16
C ILE A 416 24.78 -28.55 -16.41
N THR A 417 25.44 -28.58 -17.57
CA THR A 417 26.48 -27.61 -17.93
C THR A 417 25.89 -26.21 -18.04
N LYS A 418 24.69 -26.06 -18.61
CA LYS A 418 23.94 -24.79 -18.64
C LYS A 418 23.66 -24.27 -17.23
N CYS A 419 23.14 -25.12 -16.34
CA CYS A 419 22.89 -24.76 -14.94
C CYS A 419 24.18 -24.32 -14.22
N VAL A 420 25.30 -25.02 -14.42
CA VAL A 420 26.59 -24.65 -13.83
C VAL A 420 27.08 -23.31 -14.39
N ALA A 421 27.01 -23.11 -15.71
CA ALA A 421 27.45 -21.88 -16.36
C ALA A 421 26.65 -20.66 -15.89
N ILE A 422 25.33 -20.76 -15.87
CA ILE A 422 24.45 -19.68 -15.38
C ILE A 422 24.74 -19.39 -13.89
N ALA A 423 24.88 -20.43 -13.05
CA ALA A 423 25.16 -20.25 -11.62
C ALA A 423 26.49 -19.53 -11.39
N ILE A 424 27.56 -19.91 -12.10
CA ILE A 424 28.88 -19.28 -11.99
C ILE A 424 28.81 -17.82 -12.43
N VAL A 425 28.23 -17.54 -13.60
CA VAL A 425 28.13 -16.17 -14.13
C VAL A 425 27.28 -15.31 -13.20
N ALA A 426 26.14 -15.80 -12.73
CA ALA A 426 25.28 -15.09 -11.80
C ALA A 426 26.00 -14.79 -10.46
N THR A 427 26.77 -15.74 -9.92
CA THR A 427 27.58 -15.52 -8.71
C THR A 427 28.68 -14.48 -8.93
N LEU A 428 29.37 -14.52 -10.07
CA LEU A 428 30.39 -13.51 -10.37
C LEU A 428 29.76 -12.13 -10.50
N VAL A 429 28.65 -12.02 -11.24
CA VAL A 429 27.91 -10.77 -11.40
C VAL A 429 27.38 -10.26 -10.06
N GLU A 430 26.82 -11.13 -9.21
CA GLU A 430 26.45 -10.79 -7.83
C GLU A 430 27.67 -10.23 -7.11
N ALA A 431 28.77 -10.99 -7.04
CA ALA A 431 29.99 -10.61 -6.33
C ALA A 431 30.45 -9.20 -6.75
N PHE A 432 30.60 -8.93 -8.05
CA PHE A 432 31.09 -7.65 -8.56
C PHE A 432 30.09 -6.48 -8.51
N SER A 433 28.81 -6.75 -8.26
CA SER A 433 27.80 -5.71 -8.23
C SER A 433 27.83 -4.86 -6.95
N LYS A 434 27.50 -3.57 -7.11
CA LYS A 434 27.61 -2.52 -6.08
C LYS A 434 26.27 -1.87 -5.81
N ASN A 435 26.07 -1.29 -4.63
CA ASN A 435 24.94 -0.39 -4.31
C ASN A 435 23.52 -0.94 -4.61
N GLY A 436 23.34 -2.25 -4.78
CA GLY A 436 22.07 -2.86 -5.14
C GLY A 436 21.77 -2.93 -6.65
N TYR A 437 22.78 -2.76 -7.51
CA TYR A 437 22.65 -2.94 -8.96
C TYR A 437 22.55 -4.43 -9.38
N ASP A 438 22.85 -5.33 -8.45
CA ASP A 438 22.66 -6.79 -8.55
C ASP A 438 21.23 -7.12 -8.97
N ASN A 439 20.26 -6.34 -8.47
CA ASN A 439 18.86 -6.45 -8.87
C ASN A 439 18.61 -6.29 -10.37
N VAL A 440 19.50 -5.65 -11.14
CA VAL A 440 19.40 -5.54 -12.62
C VAL A 440 20.43 -6.42 -13.31
N SER A 441 21.67 -6.42 -12.82
CA SER A 441 22.76 -7.14 -13.49
C SER A 441 22.58 -8.65 -13.46
N ILE A 442 22.02 -9.21 -12.37
CA ILE A 442 21.76 -10.66 -12.25
C ILE A 442 20.70 -11.10 -13.28
N PRO A 443 19.50 -10.48 -13.37
CA PRO A 443 18.54 -10.86 -14.39
C PRO A 443 19.08 -10.80 -15.81
N LEU A 444 19.78 -9.71 -16.15
CA LEU A 444 20.35 -9.54 -17.49
C LEU A 444 21.40 -10.60 -17.79
N SER A 445 22.26 -10.95 -16.83
CA SER A 445 23.30 -11.96 -17.05
C SER A 445 22.71 -13.36 -17.15
N VAL A 446 21.71 -13.69 -16.34
CA VAL A 446 20.99 -14.99 -16.41
C VAL A 446 20.34 -15.15 -17.78
N ILE A 447 19.58 -14.15 -18.23
CA ILE A 447 18.90 -14.19 -19.53
C ILE A 447 19.92 -14.26 -20.68
N ALA A 448 20.97 -13.43 -20.64
CA ALA A 448 21.99 -13.43 -21.69
C ALA A 448 22.70 -14.80 -21.80
N VAL A 449 23.04 -15.42 -20.67
CA VAL A 449 23.65 -16.75 -20.69
C VAL A 449 22.66 -17.79 -21.19
N MET A 450 21.39 -17.75 -20.77
CA MET A 450 20.37 -18.66 -21.28
C MET A 450 20.24 -18.59 -22.80
N GLN A 451 20.23 -17.39 -23.38
CA GLN A 451 20.12 -17.18 -24.83
C GLN A 451 21.36 -17.64 -25.61
N LEU A 452 22.55 -17.65 -24.98
CA LEU A 452 23.76 -18.21 -25.60
C LEU A 452 23.75 -19.74 -25.68
N PHE A 453 22.95 -20.37 -24.81
CA PHE A 453 22.81 -21.82 -24.68
C PHE A 453 21.50 -22.35 -25.30
N GLY A 454 20.66 -21.44 -25.82
CA GLY A 454 19.33 -21.69 -26.37
C GLY A 454 19.33 -22.19 -27.80
#